data_AF-A0A074MJE4-F1
#
_entry.id   AF-A0A074MJE4-F1
#
_cell.length_a   1.000
_cell.length_b   1.000
_cell.length_c   1.000
_cell.angle_alpha   90.00
_cell.angle_beta   90.00
_cell.angle_gamma   90.00
#
_symmetry.space_group_name_H-M   'P 1'
#
loop_
_entity.id
_entity.type
_entity.pdbx_description
1 polymer ?
#
loop_
_entity_poly.entity_id
_entity_poly.type
_entity_poly.pdbx_seq_one_letter_code
_entity_poly.pdbx_strand_id
1 'polypeptide(L)'
;MQAPFTTASNVFNTANSMGRLTLNMLLSFAQFEREVTAERIRDKIAASKAKGMWMGGIVPLGYEAFGRTLTIVEEHAALIRDLFRVYCRIGNVRLLKEQLNDDGVKVPERFLPRPGARWAASRSPADRSTRSSPTRFTSA
;
A
#
# COMPACT_ATOMS: atom_id res chain seq x y z
N MET A 1 2.88 15.30 41.69
CA MET A 1 4.04 16.22 41.72
C MET A 1 4.80 16.03 40.41
N GLN A 2 4.68 16.95 39.44
CA GLN A 2 5.40 16.88 38.17
C GLN A 2 6.75 17.58 38.34
N ALA A 3 7.85 16.84 38.26
CA ALA A 3 9.19 17.39 38.43
C ALA A 3 9.62 18.13 37.14
N PRO A 4 10.15 19.36 37.22
CA PRO A 4 10.64 20.07 36.05
C PRO A 4 11.86 19.33 35.47
N PHE A 5 11.83 19.09 34.17
CA PHE A 5 12.94 18.47 33.45
C PHE A 5 14.13 19.44 33.37
N THR A 6 15.30 19.02 33.87
CA THR A 6 16.53 19.83 33.89
C THR A 6 17.64 19.12 33.13
N THR A 7 18.18 19.76 32.10
CA THR A 7 19.38 19.30 31.36
C THR A 7 20.56 20.25 31.61
N ALA A 8 21.78 19.70 31.60
CA ALA A 8 23.02 20.36 32.01
C ALA A 8 23.57 21.36 30.97
N SER A 9 22.82 22.42 30.67
CA SER A 9 23.30 23.69 30.13
C SER A 9 22.21 24.73 30.34
N ASN A 10 22.57 25.90 30.87
CA ASN A 10 21.67 26.90 31.50
C ASN A 10 20.52 27.46 30.62
N VAL A 11 20.38 27.02 29.37
CA VAL A 11 19.40 27.50 28.38
C VAL A 11 18.14 26.61 28.32
N PHE A 12 18.20 25.37 28.83
CA PHE A 12 17.11 24.38 28.74
C PHE A 12 16.38 24.15 30.07
N ASN A 13 16.42 25.13 30.98
CA ASN A 13 15.67 25.03 32.22
C ASN A 13 14.23 25.52 32.04
N THR A 14 13.25 24.61 32.07
CA THR A 14 11.81 24.92 32.01
C THR A 14 11.27 25.66 33.25
N ALA A 15 12.08 25.86 34.29
CA ALA A 15 11.73 26.66 35.45
C ALA A 15 11.81 28.17 35.20
N ASN A 16 12.57 28.63 34.19
CA ASN A 16 12.71 30.05 33.83
C ASN A 16 11.95 30.37 32.53
N SER A 17 11.37 31.56 32.44
CA SER A 17 10.60 32.07 31.30
C SER A 17 11.34 31.93 29.97
N MET A 18 12.64 32.20 29.97
CA MET A 18 13.51 32.08 28.79
C MET A 18 13.68 30.63 28.34
N GLY A 19 13.85 29.68 29.27
CA GLY A 19 14.01 28.26 28.92
C GLY A 19 12.71 27.61 28.43
N ARG A 20 11.56 28.06 28.93
CA ARG A 20 10.24 27.69 28.36
C ARG A 20 10.08 28.22 26.93
N LEU A 21 10.48 29.46 26.66
CA LEU A 21 10.42 30.05 25.33
C LEU A 21 11.30 29.28 24.34
N THR A 22 12.56 28.99 24.70
CA THR A 22 13.48 28.22 23.85
C THR A 22 12.98 26.80 23.61
N LEU A 23 12.44 26.13 24.64
CA LEU A 23 11.87 24.79 24.46
C LEU A 23 10.66 24.80 23.51
N ASN A 24 9.76 25.77 23.66
CA ASN A 24 8.61 25.93 22.76
C ASN A 24 9.05 26.19 21.32
N MET A 25 10.11 26.98 21.13
CA MET A 25 10.69 27.22 19.81
C MET A 25 11.28 25.95 19.18
N LEU A 26 12.02 25.14 19.96
CA LEU A 26 12.53 23.84 19.49
C LEU A 26 11.41 22.85 19.16
N LEU A 27 10.33 22.86 19.93
CA LEU A 27 9.14 22.05 19.62
C LEU A 27 8.54 22.47 18.28
N SER A 28 8.40 23.78 18.04
CA SER A 28 7.94 24.30 16.74
C SER A 28 8.88 23.90 15.60
N PHE A 29 10.20 23.85 15.83
CA PHE A 29 11.15 23.35 14.82
C PHE A 29 10.97 21.86 14.53
N ALA A 30 10.82 21.02 15.55
CA ALA A 30 10.58 19.59 15.36
C ALA A 30 9.28 19.33 14.58
N GLN A 31 8.26 20.14 14.84
CA GLN A 31 7.01 20.11 14.09
C GLN A 31 7.21 20.58 12.64
N PHE A 32 7.89 21.70 12.44
CA PHE A 32 8.22 22.23 11.12
C PHE A 32 8.99 21.21 10.26
N GLU A 33 10.02 20.56 10.81
CA GLU A 33 10.77 19.53 10.08
C GLU A 33 9.89 18.35 9.64
N ARG A 34 8.94 17.95 10.49
CA ARG A 34 7.98 16.89 10.16
C ARG A 34 7.03 17.32 9.05
N GLU A 35 6.55 18.56 9.08
CA GLU A 35 5.66 19.11 8.05
C GLU A 35 6.37 19.24 6.69
N VAL A 36 7.59 19.76 6.68
CA VAL A 36 8.44 19.86 5.47
C VAL A 36 8.76 18.49 4.91
N THR A 37 9.05 17.51 5.77
CA THR A 37 9.30 16.13 5.32
C THR A 37 8.06 15.53 4.69
N ALA A 38 6.89 15.72 5.31
CA ALA A 38 5.62 15.22 4.78
C ALA A 38 5.27 15.85 3.43
N GLU A 39 5.51 17.16 3.26
CA GLU A 39 5.36 17.86 1.98
C GLU A 39 6.24 17.24 0.90
N ARG A 40 7.54 17.09 1.16
CA ARG A 40 8.48 16.47 0.22
C ARG A 40 8.12 15.03 -0.16
N ILE A 41 7.59 14.26 0.78
CA ILE A 41 7.09 12.90 0.51
C ILE A 41 5.91 12.96 -0.47
N ARG A 42 4.94 13.86 -0.24
CA ARG A 42 3.81 14.04 -1.15
C ARG A 42 4.26 14.46 -2.53
N ASP A 43 5.21 15.38 -2.64
CA ASP A 43 5.75 15.84 -3.93
C ASP A 43 6.43 14.72 -4.70
N LYS A 44 7.24 13.90 -4.02
CA LYS A 44 7.86 12.73 -4.63
C LYS A 44 6.82 11.71 -5.12
N ILE A 45 5.74 11.51 -4.37
CA ILE A 45 4.63 10.65 -4.79
C ILE A 45 3.93 11.23 -6.01
N ALA A 46 3.63 12.53 -6.03
CA ALA A 46 2.97 13.20 -7.14
C ALA A 46 3.84 13.14 -8.42
N ALA A 47 5.13 13.45 -8.30
CA ALA A 47 6.08 13.33 -9.41
C ALA A 47 6.21 11.87 -9.89
N SER A 48 6.12 10.89 -8.98
CA SER A 48 6.16 9.49 -9.36
C SER A 48 4.90 9.03 -10.09
N LYS A 49 3.72 9.49 -9.65
CA LYS A 49 2.44 9.25 -10.32
C LYS A 49 2.41 9.89 -11.72
N ALA A 50 2.91 11.12 -11.85
CA ALA A 50 3.00 11.82 -13.13
C ALA A 50 3.88 11.08 -14.15
N LYS A 51 4.88 10.31 -13.67
CA LYS A 51 5.73 9.44 -14.49
C LYS A 51 5.10 8.06 -14.79
N GLY A 52 3.84 7.84 -14.41
CA GLY A 52 3.15 6.56 -14.59
C GLY A 52 3.67 5.43 -13.70
N MET A 53 4.41 5.75 -12.63
CA MET A 53 4.93 4.72 -11.73
C MET A 53 3.85 4.23 -10.76
N TRP A 54 3.79 2.91 -10.61
CA TRP A 54 3.01 2.24 -9.57
C TRP A 54 3.62 2.47 -8.20
N MET A 55 2.82 3.02 -7.29
CA MET A 55 3.27 3.47 -5.95
C MET A 55 2.99 2.44 -4.84
N GLY A 56 2.67 1.20 -5.21
CA GLY A 56 2.37 0.11 -4.28
C GLY A 56 0.88 -0.02 -3.95
N GLY A 57 0.56 -0.94 -3.04
CA GLY A 57 -0.82 -1.35 -2.71
C GLY A 57 -1.20 -2.69 -3.35
N ILE A 58 -2.50 -3.01 -3.32
CA ILE A 58 -3.04 -4.22 -3.96
C ILE A 58 -2.92 -4.06 -5.47
N VAL A 59 -2.30 -5.03 -6.14
CA VAL A 59 -2.21 -5.03 -7.60
C VAL A 59 -3.62 -5.22 -8.19
N PRO A 60 -4.06 -4.35 -9.13
CA PRO A 60 -5.34 -4.51 -9.80
C PRO A 60 -5.45 -5.85 -10.53
N LEU A 61 -6.65 -6.42 -10.61
CA LEU A 61 -6.89 -7.62 -11.40
C LEU A 61 -6.54 -7.34 -12.87
N GLY A 62 -5.84 -8.28 -13.51
CA GLY A 62 -5.34 -8.10 -14.88
C GLY A 62 -3.93 -7.56 -14.99
N TYR A 63 -3.29 -7.21 -13.88
CA TYR A 63 -1.94 -6.68 -13.87
C TYR A 63 -1.03 -7.47 -12.93
N GLU A 64 0.26 -7.43 -13.22
CA GLU A 64 1.34 -7.88 -12.34
C GLU A 64 2.27 -6.72 -12.03
N ALA A 65 2.73 -6.63 -10.78
CA ALA A 65 3.67 -5.58 -10.40
C ALA A 65 5.08 -5.93 -10.88
N PHE A 66 5.58 -5.16 -11.85
CA PHE A 66 6.97 -5.22 -12.29
C PHE A 66 7.73 -4.03 -11.72
N GLY A 67 8.14 -4.18 -10.47
CA GLY A 67 8.86 -3.12 -9.75
C GLY A 67 8.01 -1.87 -9.50
N ARG A 68 8.27 -0.81 -10.27
CA ARG A 68 7.51 0.46 -10.25
C ARG A 68 6.53 0.60 -11.42
N THR A 69 6.27 -0.45 -12.18
CA THR A 69 5.29 -0.45 -13.27
C THR A 69 4.30 -1.60 -13.12
N LEU A 70 3.20 -1.52 -13.86
CA LEU A 70 2.21 -2.60 -13.97
C LEU A 70 2.34 -3.21 -15.37
N THR A 71 2.53 -4.52 -15.43
CA THR A 71 2.54 -5.28 -16.68
C THR A 71 1.18 -5.96 -16.85
N ILE A 72 0.63 -5.94 -18.06
CA ILE A 72 -0.66 -6.57 -18.36
C ILE A 72 -0.49 -8.10 -18.37
N VAL A 73 -1.38 -8.81 -17.69
CA VAL A 73 -1.48 -10.27 -17.72
C VAL A 73 -2.63 -10.65 -18.66
N GLU A 74 -2.29 -11.03 -19.88
CA GLU A 74 -3.29 -11.32 -20.93
C GLU A 74 -4.23 -12.48 -20.57
N GLU A 75 -3.79 -13.43 -19.75
CA GLU A 75 -4.62 -14.54 -19.26
C GLU A 75 -5.87 -14.05 -18.52
N HIS A 76 -5.78 -12.89 -17.85
CA HIS A 76 -6.90 -12.30 -17.12
C HIS A 76 -7.82 -11.46 -18.03
N ALA A 77 -7.41 -11.13 -19.25
CA ALA A 77 -8.15 -10.23 -20.12
C ALA A 77 -9.51 -10.81 -20.53
N ALA A 78 -9.59 -12.11 -20.77
CA ALA A 78 -10.85 -12.80 -21.06
C ALA A 78 -11.83 -12.70 -19.87
N LEU A 79 -11.36 -13.06 -18.67
CA LEU A 79 -12.13 -12.95 -17.44
C LEU A 79 -12.67 -11.53 -17.20
N ILE A 80 -11.82 -10.51 -17.39
CA ILE A 80 -12.21 -9.10 -17.18
C ILE A 80 -13.27 -8.66 -18.20
N ARG A 81 -13.11 -9.04 -19.47
CA ARG A 81 -14.10 -8.74 -20.52
C ARG A 81 -15.44 -9.38 -20.23
N ASP A 82 -15.45 -10.63 -19.79
CA ASP A 82 -16.67 -11.35 -19.45
C ASP A 82 -17.34 -10.74 -18.21
N LEU A 83 -16.57 -10.45 -17.17
CA LEU A 83 -17.03 -9.75 -15.97
C LEU A 83 -17.73 -8.44 -16.33
N PHE A 84 -17.12 -7.63 -17.21
CA PHE A 84 -17.67 -6.36 -17.62
C PHE A 84 -18.93 -6.53 -18.48
N ARG A 85 -18.97 -7.54 -19.34
CA ARG A 85 -20.16 -7.86 -20.16
C ARG A 85 -21.36 -8.24 -19.28
N VAL A 86 -21.14 -9.06 -18.26
CA VAL A 86 -22.19 -9.43 -17.29
C VAL A 86 -22.59 -8.22 -16.45
N TYR A 87 -21.63 -7.41 -16.01
CA TYR A 87 -21.91 -6.16 -15.30
C TYR A 87 -22.80 -5.22 -16.11
N CYS A 88 -22.50 -4.99 -17.40
CA CYS A 88 -23.33 -4.14 -18.27
C CYS A 88 -24.77 -4.66 -18.44
N ARG A 89 -24.98 -5.97 -18.32
CA ARG A 89 -26.32 -6.57 -18.39
C ARG A 89 -27.11 -6.37 -17.09
N ILE A 90 -26.44 -6.53 -15.94
CA ILE A 90 -27.09 -6.49 -14.61
C ILE A 90 -27.20 -5.05 -14.06
N GLY A 91 -26.16 -4.23 -14.27
CA GLY A 91 -26.05 -2.86 -13.75
C GLY A 91 -25.78 -2.76 -12.23
N ASN A 92 -25.75 -3.89 -11.52
CA ASN A 92 -25.60 -3.94 -10.06
C ASN A 92 -24.46 -4.89 -9.65
N VAL A 93 -23.48 -4.35 -8.91
CA VAL A 93 -22.28 -5.07 -8.48
C VAL A 93 -22.60 -6.20 -7.48
N ARG A 94 -23.63 -6.04 -6.64
CA ARG A 94 -24.02 -7.07 -5.67
C ARG A 94 -24.59 -8.30 -6.36
N LEU A 95 -25.54 -8.08 -7.28
CA LEU A 95 -26.17 -9.15 -8.07
C LEU A 95 -25.13 -9.83 -8.98
N LEU A 96 -24.19 -9.06 -9.55
CA LEU A 96 -23.05 -9.62 -10.27
C LEU A 96 -22.21 -10.55 -9.39
N LYS A 97 -21.91 -10.16 -8.15
CA LYS A 97 -21.15 -11.00 -7.22
C LYS A 97 -21.88 -12.30 -6.89
N GLU A 98 -23.19 -12.22 -6.65
CA GLU A 98 -24.03 -13.40 -6.39
C GLU A 98 -24.02 -14.34 -7.60
N GLN A 99 -24.28 -13.82 -8.81
CA GLN A 99 -24.20 -14.60 -10.05
C GLN A 99 -22.83 -15.25 -10.27
N LEU A 100 -21.73 -14.52 -10.06
CA LEU A 100 -20.38 -15.06 -10.22
C LEU A 100 -20.05 -16.16 -9.20
N ASN A 101 -20.62 -16.07 -7.99
CA ASN A 101 -20.48 -17.12 -6.99
C ASN A 101 -21.25 -18.38 -7.42
N ASP A 102 -22.46 -18.22 -7.94
CA ASP A 102 -23.30 -19.32 -8.44
C ASP A 102 -22.66 -20.00 -9.66
N ASP A 103 -22.05 -19.21 -10.55
CA ASP A 103 -21.30 -19.67 -11.73
C ASP A 103 -19.93 -20.27 -11.36
N GLY A 104 -19.54 -20.25 -10.08
CA GLY A 104 -18.28 -20.80 -9.58
C GLY A 104 -17.03 -20.08 -10.06
N VAL A 105 -17.16 -18.83 -10.53
CA VAL A 105 -16.05 -18.04 -11.09
C VAL A 105 -15.11 -17.61 -9.98
N LYS A 106 -13.88 -18.15 -9.97
CA LYS A 106 -12.84 -17.76 -9.02
C LYS A 106 -11.92 -16.70 -9.63
N VAL A 107 -11.84 -15.55 -8.97
CA VAL A 107 -10.83 -14.54 -9.30
C VAL A 107 -9.46 -14.92 -8.72
N PRO A 108 -8.36 -14.68 -9.44
CA PRO A 108 -7.01 -14.84 -8.92
C PRO A 108 -6.80 -14.12 -7.60
N GLU A 109 -6.08 -14.76 -6.67
CA GLU A 109 -5.75 -14.17 -5.38
C GLU A 109 -4.83 -12.95 -5.57
N ARG A 110 -5.17 -11.84 -4.90
CA ARG A 110 -4.42 -10.59 -4.98
C ARG A 110 -3.61 -10.42 -3.71
N PHE A 111 -2.29 -10.34 -3.86
CA PHE A 111 -1.39 -10.18 -2.72
C PHE A 111 -1.07 -8.72 -2.44
N LEU A 112 -1.11 -8.34 -1.17
CA LEU A 112 -0.46 -7.13 -0.69
C LEU A 112 1.05 -7.39 -0.62
N PRO A 113 1.88 -6.58 -1.29
CA PRO A 113 3.31 -6.62 -1.02
C PRO A 113 3.55 -6.23 0.45
N ARG A 114 4.35 -7.02 1.17
CA ARG A 114 4.64 -6.76 2.60
C ARG A 114 5.23 -5.36 2.79
N PRO A 115 4.91 -4.64 3.87
CA PRO A 115 5.54 -3.36 4.18
C PRO A 115 7.06 -3.51 4.23
N GLY A 116 7.80 -2.67 3.49
CA GLY A 116 9.26 -2.75 3.39
C GLY A 116 9.80 -3.80 2.42
N ALA A 117 8.94 -4.58 1.74
CA ALA A 117 9.38 -5.41 0.63
C ALA A 117 9.96 -4.49 -0.46
N ARG A 118 11.25 -4.64 -0.75
CA ARG A 118 11.87 -4.07 -1.96
C ARG A 118 10.99 -4.50 -3.11
N TRP A 119 10.53 -3.55 -3.94
CA TRP A 119 9.83 -3.84 -5.19
C TRP A 119 10.70 -4.84 -5.94
N ALA A 120 10.38 -6.13 -5.83
CA ALA A 120 11.33 -7.16 -6.20
C ALA A 120 11.29 -7.21 -7.72
N ALA A 121 12.26 -6.54 -8.35
CA ALA A 121 12.57 -6.56 -9.78
C ALA A 121 12.93 -7.97 -10.31
N SER A 122 12.54 -9.03 -9.61
CA SER A 122 13.05 -10.38 -9.83
C SER A 122 12.15 -11.40 -9.15
N ARG A 123 10.96 -11.63 -9.69
CA ARG A 123 10.37 -12.98 -9.67
C ARG A 123 9.86 -13.26 -11.06
N SER A 124 10.60 -14.12 -11.76
CA SER A 124 10.21 -14.67 -13.04
C SER A 124 8.87 -15.41 -12.91
N PRO A 125 7.98 -15.37 -13.92
CA PRO A 125 6.70 -16.09 -13.93
C PRO A 125 6.79 -17.59 -13.60
N ALA A 126 7.99 -18.18 -13.74
CA ALA A 126 8.25 -19.62 -13.58
C ALA A 126 8.34 -20.13 -12.12
N ASP A 127 8.43 -19.27 -11.10
CA ASP A 127 8.60 -19.70 -9.69
C ASP A 127 7.27 -20.03 -8.98
N ARG A 128 6.13 -20.01 -9.71
CA ARG A 128 4.80 -20.26 -9.13
C ARG A 128 4.40 -21.74 -9.04
N SER A 129 5.18 -22.68 -9.59
CA SER A 129 4.84 -24.11 -9.59
C SER A 129 5.18 -24.86 -8.30
N THR A 130 5.85 -24.24 -7.31
CA THR A 130 6.38 -24.95 -6.12
C THR A 130 5.61 -24.70 -4.82
N ARG A 131 4.42 -24.07 -4.87
CA ARG A 131 3.50 -24.00 -3.71
C ARG A 131 2.10 -24.52 -4.02
N SER A 132 2.03 -25.71 -4.60
CA SER A 132 0.93 -26.63 -4.28
C SER A 132 1.31 -27.41 -3.01
N SER A 133 0.69 -27.09 -1.88
CA SER A 133 0.64 -27.99 -0.73
C SER A 133 -0.75 -28.63 -0.64
N PRO A 134 -0.84 -29.89 -0.18
CA PRO A 134 -1.82 -30.84 -0.69
C PRO A 134 -3.16 -30.69 0.04
N THR A 135 -4.21 -30.32 -0.68
CA THR A 135 -5.56 -30.63 -0.21
C THR A 135 -5.76 -32.12 -0.46
N ARG A 136 -5.61 -32.91 0.60
CA ARG A 136 -5.88 -34.35 0.60
C ARG A 136 -7.30 -34.57 0.10
N PHE A 137 -7.42 -35.35 -0.98
CA PHE A 137 -8.60 -36.16 -1.21
C PHE A 137 -8.72 -37.15 -0.06
N THR A 138 -9.86 -37.13 0.64
CA THR A 138 -10.39 -38.32 1.31
C THR A 138 -11.84 -38.45 0.91
N SER A 139 -12.06 -39.41 0.02
CA SER A 139 -13.33 -40.07 -0.27
C SER A 139 -13.72 -40.99 0.89
N ALA A 140 -14.96 -40.88 1.35
CA ALA A 140 -15.84 -41.96 1.79
C ALA A 140 -17.21 -41.36 2.10
#